data_AF-T0ZBX1-F1
#
_entry.id   AF-T0ZBX1-F1
#
_cell.length_a   1.000
_cell.length_b   1.000
_cell.length_c   1.000
_cell.angle_alpha   90.00
_cell.angle_beta   90.00
_cell.angle_gamma   90.00
#
_symmetry.space_group_name_H-M   'P 1'
#
loop_
_entity.id
_entity.type
_entity.pdbx_description
1 polymer ?
#
loop_
_entity_poly.entity_id
_entity_poly.type
_entity_poly.pdbx_seq_one_letter_code
_entity_poly.pdbx_strand_id
1 'polypeptide(L)'
;DDLRAAFENLLLSILTGLTADPAVLVVEDFHWADGASLQLLEKVFIRLKGCPLMVLMTARKNSGIGRDLESLPRDPDLRIDLRPLTRSDSRKMIESLVSAPLPVDMMMEGLDRGAGIPFFLRELCRSEAFLARGKR
;
A
#
# COMPACT_ATOMS: atom_id res chain seq x y z
N ASP A 1 9.20 20.74 -24.31
CA ASP A 1 9.75 21.31 -23.08
C ASP A 1 8.79 22.18 -22.28
N ASP A 2 8.01 23.09 -22.87
CA ASP A 2 7.13 23.98 -22.08
C ASP A 2 5.93 23.29 -21.41
N LEU A 3 5.29 22.33 -22.07
CA LEU A 3 4.11 21.65 -21.51
C LEU A 3 4.44 20.85 -20.24
N ARG A 4 5.63 20.22 -20.21
CA ARG A 4 6.11 19.47 -19.04
C ARG A 4 6.32 20.41 -17.86
N ALA A 5 7.01 21.53 -18.07
CA ALA A 5 7.23 22.53 -17.04
C ALA A 5 5.91 23.14 -16.53
N ALA A 6 4.96 23.41 -17.43
CA ALA A 6 3.64 23.90 -17.06
C ALA A 6 2.87 22.88 -16.19
N PHE A 7 2.91 21.60 -16.55
CA PHE A 7 2.30 20.53 -15.76
C PHE A 7 2.93 20.40 -14.37
N GLU A 8 4.26 20.36 -14.28
CA GLU A 8 4.97 20.27 -12.99
C GLU A 8 4.64 21.47 -12.09
N ASN A 9 4.63 22.68 -12.64
CA ASN A 9 4.30 23.89 -11.91
C ASN A 9 2.83 23.90 -11.44
N LEU A 10 1.91 23.45 -12.28
CA LEU A 10 0.50 23.30 -11.91
C LEU A 10 0.35 22.30 -10.75
N LEU A 11 0.99 21.14 -10.84
CA LEU A 11 0.94 20.13 -9.79
C LEU A 11 1.50 20.67 -8.47
N LEU A 12 2.67 21.30 -8.51
CA LEU A 12 3.27 21.91 -7.32
C LEU A 12 2.40 23.01 -6.74
N SER A 13 1.75 23.82 -7.58
CA SER A 13 0.84 24.86 -7.11
C SER A 13 -0.40 24.27 -6.46
N ILE A 14 -0.98 23.21 -7.02
CA ILE A 14 -2.11 22.50 -6.43
C ILE A 14 -1.71 21.93 -5.07
N LEU A 15 -0.59 21.20 -5.01
CA LEU A 15 -0.12 20.59 -3.77
C LEU A 15 0.19 21.63 -2.70
N THR A 16 0.80 22.77 -3.07
CA THR A 16 1.04 23.90 -2.16
C THR A 16 -0.28 24.48 -1.64
N GLY A 17 -1.29 24.61 -2.50
CA GLY A 17 -2.62 25.08 -2.09
C GLY A 17 -3.30 24.14 -1.10
N LEU A 18 -3.05 22.84 -1.21
CA LEU A 18 -3.58 21.83 -0.29
C LEU A 18 -2.88 21.82 1.08
N THR A 19 -1.72 22.49 1.23
CA THR A 19 -1.02 22.54 2.52
C THR A 19 -1.44 23.70 3.42
N ALA A 20 -2.58 24.36 3.12
CA ALA A 20 -3.19 25.31 4.04
C ALA A 20 -3.68 24.60 5.32
N ASP A 21 -4.10 23.34 5.19
CA ASP A 21 -4.48 22.44 6.27
C ASP A 21 -3.61 21.16 6.21
N PRO A 22 -3.54 20.37 7.31
CA PRO A 22 -2.85 19.08 7.28
C PRO A 22 -3.39 18.13 6.22
N ALA A 23 -2.51 17.62 5.36
CA ALA A 23 -2.87 16.77 4.24
C ALA A 23 -1.98 15.51 4.13
N VAL A 24 -2.50 14.47 3.46
CA VAL A 24 -1.75 13.26 3.12
C VAL A 24 -1.76 13.06 1.61
N LEU A 25 -0.58 13.07 0.99
CA LEU A 25 -0.40 12.67 -0.41
C LEU A 25 -0.04 11.17 -0.45
N VAL A 26 -0.91 10.36 -1.05
CA VAL A 26 -0.66 8.93 -1.23
C VAL A 26 -0.15 8.66 -2.64
N VAL A 27 1.02 8.03 -2.74
CA VAL A 27 1.64 7.59 -3.99
C VAL A 27 1.71 6.06 -3.97
N GLU A 28 0.76 5.43 -4.66
CA GLU A 28 0.74 3.97 -4.77
C GLU A 28 1.70 3.46 -5.85
N ASP A 29 2.16 2.23 -5.69
CA ASP A 29 2.87 1.49 -6.73
C ASP A 29 4.14 2.20 -7.27
N PHE A 30 4.87 2.88 -6.38
CA PHE A 30 6.05 3.70 -6.72
C PHE A 30 7.13 2.96 -7.52
N HIS A 31 7.23 1.64 -7.37
CA HIS A 31 8.14 0.81 -8.16
C HIS A 31 7.94 0.92 -9.69
N TRP A 32 6.78 1.41 -10.16
CA TRP A 32 6.50 1.72 -11.56
C TRP A 32 6.93 3.13 -11.99
N ALA A 33 7.38 3.98 -11.07
CA ALA A 33 7.76 5.35 -11.37
C ALA A 33 8.93 5.43 -12.36
N ASP A 34 8.77 6.25 -13.40
CA ASP A 34 9.81 6.55 -14.36
C ASP A 34 10.74 7.68 -13.85
N GLY A 35 11.76 8.01 -14.65
CA GLY A 35 12.72 9.08 -14.28
C GLY A 35 12.08 10.45 -14.12
N ALA A 36 11.06 10.77 -14.92
CA ALA A 36 10.35 12.05 -14.85
C ALA A 36 9.52 12.16 -13.55
N SER A 37 8.85 11.09 -13.17
CA SER A 37 8.08 10.99 -11.92
C SER A 37 8.95 11.18 -10.69
N LEU A 38 10.17 10.60 -10.70
CA LEU A 38 11.15 10.78 -9.62
C LEU A 38 11.60 12.23 -9.48
N GLN A 39 11.93 12.89 -10.58
CA GLN A 39 12.33 14.31 -10.58
C GLN A 39 11.20 15.20 -10.08
N LEU A 40 9.95 14.88 -10.43
CA LEU A 40 8.79 15.62 -9.93
C LEU A 40 8.59 15.41 -8.41
N LEU A 41 8.71 14.17 -7.93
CA LEU A 41 8.63 13.86 -6.49
C LEU A 41 9.75 14.56 -5.70
N GLU A 42 10.97 14.63 -6.24
CA GLU A 42 12.06 15.40 -5.64
C GLU A 42 11.68 16.88 -5.46
N LYS A 43 11.11 17.50 -6.50
CA LYS A 43 10.63 18.88 -6.43
C LYS A 43 9.52 19.05 -5.40
N VAL A 44 8.60 18.09 -5.28
CA VAL A 44 7.55 18.09 -4.26
C VAL A 44 8.15 18.07 -2.86
N PHE A 45 9.09 17.15 -2.58
CA PHE A 45 9.75 17.05 -1.28
C PHE A 45 10.52 18.32 -0.89
N ILE A 46 11.21 18.93 -1.86
CA ILE A 46 11.95 20.17 -1.62
C ILE A 46 10.98 21.34 -1.39
N ARG A 47 9.97 21.49 -2.26
CA ARG A 47 9.11 22.69 -2.29
C ARG A 47 8.14 22.76 -1.11
N LEU A 48 7.69 21.60 -0.63
CA LEU A 48 6.70 21.47 0.44
C LEU A 48 7.34 21.10 1.78
N LYS A 49 8.66 21.18 1.87
CA LYS A 49 9.38 20.99 3.14
C LYS A 49 8.88 21.97 4.19
N GLY A 50 8.46 21.44 5.34
CA GLY A 50 7.94 22.24 6.47
C GLY A 50 6.46 22.62 6.34
N CYS A 51 5.79 22.26 5.25
CA CYS A 51 4.34 22.33 5.16
C CYS A 51 3.71 21.15 5.91
N PRO A 52 2.44 21.24 6.37
CA PRO A 52 1.75 20.16 7.06
C PRO A 52 1.30 19.05 6.09
N LEU A 53 2.22 18.50 5.30
CA LEU A 53 1.98 17.46 4.32
C LEU A 53 2.74 16.18 4.70
N MET A 54 2.01 15.08 4.89
CA MET A 54 2.60 13.74 4.95
C MET A 54 2.57 13.11 3.56
N VAL A 55 3.68 12.53 3.12
CA VAL A 55 3.72 11.74 1.89
C VAL A 55 3.80 10.26 2.27
N LEU A 56 2.78 9.50 1.90
CA LEU A 56 2.73 8.05 2.07
C LEU A 56 2.99 7.39 0.73
N MET A 57 3.96 6.48 0.68
CA MET A 57 4.33 5.79 -0.55
C MET A 57 4.26 4.28 -0.35
N THR A 58 3.76 3.57 -1.36
CA THR A 58 3.80 2.11 -1.39
C THR A 58 4.69 1.63 -2.53
N ALA A 59 5.44 0.56 -2.30
CA ALA A 59 6.32 -0.02 -3.31
C ALA A 59 6.50 -1.51 -3.06
N ARG A 60 6.77 -2.27 -4.14
CA ARG A 60 7.21 -3.66 -4.03
C ARG A 60 8.71 -3.70 -3.76
N LYS A 61 9.09 -4.33 -2.65
CA LYS A 61 10.49 -4.65 -2.35
C LYS A 61 11.01 -5.69 -3.35
N ASN A 62 12.23 -5.52 -3.85
CA ASN A 62 12.90 -6.48 -4.73
C ASN A 62 12.06 -6.89 -5.97
N SER A 63 11.30 -5.96 -6.56
CA SER A 63 10.46 -6.26 -7.74
C SER A 63 11.25 -6.77 -8.94
N GLY A 64 12.58 -6.54 -9.00
CA GLY A 64 13.42 -6.83 -10.16
C GLY A 64 13.06 -6.02 -11.41
N ILE A 65 12.04 -5.16 -11.31
CA ILE A 65 11.44 -4.36 -12.37
C ILE A 65 11.22 -2.96 -11.77
N GLY A 66 11.80 -1.95 -12.43
CA GLY A 66 11.68 -0.57 -12.00
C GLY A 66 12.64 -0.20 -10.88
N ARG A 67 12.22 0.71 -10.00
CA ARG A 67 13.07 1.28 -8.96
C ARG A 67 12.65 0.78 -7.57
N ASP A 68 13.62 0.50 -6.70
CA ASP A 68 13.36 0.30 -5.27
C ASP A 68 13.19 1.66 -4.58
N LEU A 69 12.63 1.69 -3.37
CA LEU A 69 12.54 2.90 -2.52
C LEU A 69 13.92 3.51 -2.25
N GLU A 70 15.00 2.74 -2.42
CA GLU A 70 16.38 3.23 -2.37
C GLU A 70 16.71 4.25 -3.47
N SER A 71 15.90 4.33 -4.52
CA SER A 71 16.07 5.33 -5.58
C SER A 71 15.45 6.68 -5.23
N LEU A 72 14.84 6.82 -4.05
CA LEU A 72 14.28 8.09 -3.64
C LEU A 72 15.41 9.12 -3.48
N PRO A 73 15.16 10.38 -3.85
CA PRO A 73 16.14 11.46 -3.67
C PRO A 73 16.40 11.78 -2.19
N ARG A 74 15.58 11.23 -1.28
CA ARG A 74 15.66 11.41 0.17
C ARG A 74 15.22 10.13 0.87
N ASP A 75 15.90 9.77 1.95
CA ASP A 75 15.46 8.69 2.83
C ASP A 75 14.08 9.00 3.43
N PRO A 76 13.16 8.02 3.50
CA PRO A 76 11.88 8.20 4.16
C PRO A 76 12.08 8.41 5.66
N ASP A 77 11.27 9.29 6.27
CA ASP A 77 11.31 9.50 7.72
C ASP A 77 10.87 8.23 8.49
N LEU A 78 10.04 7.38 7.87
CA LEU A 78 9.64 6.07 8.37
C LEU A 78 9.48 5.08 7.22
N ARG A 79 10.11 3.91 7.33
CA ARG A 79 9.90 2.76 6.42
C ARG A 79 9.24 1.62 7.18
N ILE A 80 8.14 1.12 6.62
CA ILE A 80 7.42 -0.05 7.16
C ILE A 80 7.53 -1.19 6.14
N ASP A 81 8.36 -2.18 6.45
CA ASP A 81 8.45 -3.40 5.65
C ASP A 81 7.27 -4.33 6.03
N LEU A 82 6.27 -4.37 5.16
CA LEU A 82 5.11 -5.25 5.32
C LEU A 82 5.50 -6.71 5.06
N ARG A 83 5.17 -7.58 6.02
CA ARG A 83 5.35 -9.03 5.93
C ARG A 83 3.98 -9.71 5.87
N PRO A 84 3.89 -10.95 5.37
CA PRO A 84 2.69 -11.75 5.56
C PRO A 84 2.26 -11.77 7.03
N LEU A 85 0.95 -11.75 7.28
CA LEU A 85 0.38 -11.83 8.61
C LEU A 85 0.87 -13.09 9.32
N THR A 86 1.09 -12.97 10.63
CA THR A 86 1.35 -14.14 11.47
C THR A 86 0.14 -15.08 11.43
N ARG A 87 0.32 -16.36 11.80
CA ARG A 87 -0.83 -17.28 11.92
C ARG A 87 -1.89 -16.77 12.90
N SER A 88 -1.49 -16.13 14.00
CA SER A 88 -2.42 -15.54 14.97
C SER A 88 -3.18 -14.35 14.39
N ASP A 89 -2.52 -13.46 13.64
CA ASP A 89 -3.20 -12.30 13.04
C ASP A 89 -4.07 -12.71 11.85
N SER A 90 -3.64 -13.72 11.11
CA SER A 90 -4.45 -14.34 10.04
C SER A 90 -5.73 -14.96 10.61
N ARG A 91 -5.65 -15.65 11.77
CA ARG A 91 -6.82 -16.20 12.47
C ARG A 91 -7.78 -15.08 12.86
N LYS A 92 -7.29 -14.03 13.52
CA LYS A 92 -8.10 -12.86 13.89
C LYS A 92 -8.77 -12.22 12.67
N MET A 93 -8.04 -12.12 11.55
CA MET A 93 -8.58 -11.60 10.30
C MET A 93 -9.70 -12.49 9.76
N ILE A 94 -9.50 -13.81 9.68
CA ILE A 94 -10.56 -14.75 9.25
C ILE A 94 -11.78 -14.62 10.16
N GLU A 95 -11.60 -14.63 11.48
CA GLU A 95 -12.67 -14.47 12.47
C GLU A 95 -13.45 -13.16 12.29
N SER A 96 -12.78 -12.08 11.91
CA SER A 96 -13.43 -10.79 11.62
C SER A 96 -14.20 -10.75 10.29
N LEU A 97 -13.92 -11.69 9.38
CA LEU A 97 -14.51 -11.73 8.04
C LEU A 97 -15.72 -12.67 7.93
N VAL A 98 -15.84 -13.62 8.85
CA VAL A 98 -16.93 -14.60 8.87
C VAL A 98 -18.01 -14.18 9.88
N SER A 99 -19.27 -14.51 9.58
CA SER A 99 -20.41 -14.19 10.46
C SER A 99 -20.57 -15.16 11.64
N ALA A 100 -19.92 -16.32 11.58
CA ALA A 100 -19.93 -17.33 12.63
C ALA A 100 -18.57 -18.05 12.70
N PRO A 101 -18.18 -18.61 13.87
CA PRO A 101 -16.96 -19.38 13.99
C PRO A 101 -16.87 -20.51 12.97
N LEU A 102 -15.72 -20.64 12.33
CA LEU A 102 -15.45 -21.75 11.41
C LEU A 102 -15.10 -23.03 12.19
N PRO A 103 -15.44 -24.22 11.67
CA PRO A 103 -14.86 -25.47 12.14
C PRO A 103 -13.32 -25.43 12.10
N VAL A 104 -12.68 -26.15 13.02
CA VAL A 104 -11.21 -26.14 13.19
C VAL A 104 -10.50 -26.46 11.88
N ASP A 105 -10.94 -27.47 11.14
CA ASP A 105 -10.30 -27.90 9.90
C ASP A 105 -10.37 -26.82 8.80
N MET A 106 -11.49 -26.08 8.73
CA MET A 106 -11.63 -24.97 7.80
C MET A 106 -10.78 -23.76 8.19
N MET A 107 -10.70 -23.46 9.48
CA MET A 107 -9.79 -22.42 9.97
C MET A 107 -8.35 -22.76 9.59
N MET A 108 -7.92 -24.02 9.78
CA MET A 108 -6.59 -24.49 9.40
C MET A 108 -6.37 -24.40 7.89
N GLU A 109 -7.33 -24.86 7.06
CA GLU A 109 -7.26 -24.72 5.60
C GLU A 109 -7.14 -23.25 5.18
N GLY A 110 -7.91 -22.36 5.79
CA GLY A 110 -7.89 -20.92 5.51
C GLY A 110 -6.54 -20.28 5.86
N LEU A 111 -5.96 -20.65 7.01
CA LEU A 111 -4.64 -20.21 7.43
C LEU A 111 -3.54 -20.70 6.47
N ASP A 112 -3.62 -21.96 6.04
CA ASP A 112 -2.62 -22.57 5.17
C ASP A 112 -2.68 -22.02 3.74
N ARG A 113 -3.89 -21.96 3.16
CA ARG A 113 -4.09 -21.46 1.80
C ARG A 113 -3.92 -19.94 1.71
N GLY A 114 -4.29 -19.22 2.76
CA GLY A 114 -4.14 -17.77 2.80
C GLY A 114 -2.68 -17.33 2.93
N ALA A 115 -1.81 -18.18 3.48
CA ALA A 115 -0.38 -17.93 3.64
C ALA A 115 -0.05 -16.55 4.28
N GLY A 116 -0.94 -16.06 5.15
CA GLY A 116 -0.82 -14.73 5.77
C GLY A 116 -1.06 -13.55 4.82
N ILE A 117 -1.48 -13.78 3.58
CA ILE A 117 -1.75 -12.71 2.62
C ILE A 117 -3.20 -12.21 2.82
N PRO A 118 -3.40 -10.95 3.26
CA PRO A 118 -4.73 -10.44 3.62
C PRO A 118 -5.77 -10.55 2.50
N PHE A 119 -5.35 -10.32 1.25
CA PHE A 119 -6.20 -10.45 0.08
C PHE A 119 -6.72 -11.89 -0.08
N PHE A 120 -5.82 -12.88 -0.06
CA PHE A 120 -6.21 -14.29 -0.22
C PHE A 120 -7.08 -14.77 0.94
N LEU A 121 -6.75 -14.40 2.18
CA LEU A 121 -7.58 -14.71 3.35
C LEU A 121 -9.01 -14.19 3.18
N ARG A 122 -9.16 -12.94 2.70
CA ARG A 122 -10.46 -12.33 2.42
C ARG A 122 -11.25 -13.07 1.34
N GLU A 123 -10.60 -13.36 0.21
CA GLU A 123 -11.27 -14.00 -0.92
C GLU A 123 -11.64 -15.47 -0.61
N LEU A 124 -10.83 -16.19 0.19
CA LEU A 124 -11.22 -17.50 0.71
C LEU A 124 -12.48 -17.41 1.59
N CYS A 125 -12.56 -16.43 2.48
CA CYS A 125 -13.72 -16.25 3.35
C CYS A 125 -14.99 -15.85 2.59
N ARG A 126 -14.85 -15.17 1.44
CA ARG A 126 -15.99 -14.81 0.56
C ARG A 126 -16.45 -15.97 -0.33
N SER A 127 -15.62 -17.00 -0.50
CA SER A 127 -15.93 -18.13 -1.36
C SER A 127 -17.04 -18.99 -0.75
N GLU A 128 -18.19 -19.07 -1.41
CA GLU A 128 -19.27 -19.98 -1.00
C GLU A 128 -18.82 -21.44 -0.99
N ALA A 129 -17.95 -21.84 -1.93
CA ALA A 129 -17.39 -23.19 -1.99
C ALA A 129 -16.48 -23.52 -0.81
N PHE A 130 -15.88 -22.50 -0.17
CA PHE A 130 -15.14 -22.66 1.07
C PHE A 130 -16.12 -22.76 2.24
N LEU A 131 -17.05 -21.80 2.39
CA LEU A 131 -18.02 -21.75 3.49
C LEU A 131 -19.01 -22.93 3.53
N ALA A 132 -19.44 -23.45 2.38
CA ALA A 132 -20.39 -24.56 2.28
C ALA A 132 -19.84 -25.89 2.81
N ARG A 133 -18.52 -26.03 2.97
CA ARG A 133 -17.91 -27.26 3.52
C ARG A 133 -18.02 -27.36 5.03
N GLY A 134 -18.24 -26.25 5.73
CA GLY A 134 -18.39 -26.21 7.20
C GLY A 134 -19.80 -26.48 7.69
N LYS A 135 -20.76 -26.63 6.77
CA LYS A 135 -22.16 -26.98 7.08
C LYS A 135 -22.43 -28.49 7.00
N ARG A 136 -21.41 -29.32 6.79
CA ARG A 136 -21.53 -30.78 6.80
C ARG A 136 -21.09 -31.36 8.12
#